data_AF-A0AAD9JNI8-F1
#
_entry.id   AF-A0AAD9JNI8-F1
#
_cell.length_a   1.000
_cell.length_b   1.000
_cell.length_c   1.000
_cell.angle_alpha   90.00
_cell.angle_beta   90.00
_cell.angle_gamma   90.00
#
_symmetry.space_group_name_H-M   'P 1'
#
loop_
_entity.id
_entity.type
_entity.pdbx_description
1 polymer ?
#
loop_
_entity_poly.entity_id
_entity_poly.type
_entity_poly.pdbx_seq_one_letter_code
_entity_poly.pdbx_strand_id
1 'polypeptide(L)'
;MLRQYISVILRFEKIARLSANIGTTSFQKNAKRSCEEAEIPPSKRQRRWKVPPPEDFRGFAGKNDVLSNFYPCRLYVYGMMFGSTEHAYQWRKARIMGNIKVAYRIYHAEHAGKAKQIANQYFRGTDLSTWIPQRIPVMKQLLRAKARCCKPFRDELRNTGDRLIAEIVPGEKYWGLDDGTGENVMGKLLMELRSNLDDALKADPYEDGKLIDMPFPIIHQSPSTRKKHNKKK
;
A
#
# COMPACT_ATOMS: atom_id res chain seq x y z
N MET A 1 11.88 35.74 -19.53
CA MET A 1 10.80 34.78 -19.20
C MET A 1 9.66 35.44 -18.40
N LEU A 2 9.26 36.66 -18.74
CA LEU A 2 8.12 37.38 -18.13
C LEU A 2 7.21 38.08 -19.17
N ARG A 3 7.44 37.83 -20.46
CA ARG A 3 6.71 38.45 -21.59
C ARG A 3 5.69 37.53 -22.26
N GLN A 4 5.60 36.27 -21.84
CA GLN A 4 4.59 35.31 -22.34
C GLN A 4 3.39 35.14 -21.39
N TYR A 5 3.46 35.69 -20.17
CA TYR A 5 2.39 35.63 -19.17
C TYR A 5 1.42 36.82 -19.22
N ILE A 6 1.77 37.92 -19.91
CA ILE A 6 0.95 39.15 -19.99
C ILE A 6 -0.05 39.12 -21.17
N SER A 7 0.12 38.22 -22.15
CA SER A 7 -0.77 38.11 -23.31
C SER A 7 -2.06 37.31 -23.07
N VAL A 8 -2.16 36.56 -21.98
CA VAL A 8 -3.35 35.73 -21.68
C VAL A 8 -4.34 36.48 -20.76
N ILE A 9 -3.83 37.35 -19.88
CA ILE A 9 -4.65 38.10 -18.92
C ILE A 9 -5.42 39.25 -19.60
N LEU A 10 -4.90 39.82 -20.69
CA LEU A 10 -5.56 40.90 -21.45
C LEU A 10 -6.63 40.42 -22.46
N ARG A 11 -6.91 39.11 -22.56
CA ARG A 11 -8.01 38.58 -23.39
C ARG A 11 -9.29 38.29 -22.60
N PHE A 12 -9.26 38.31 -21.26
CA PHE A 12 -10.45 38.07 -20.44
C PHE A 12 -11.26 39.34 -20.15
N GLU A 13 -10.67 40.53 -20.17
CA GLU A 13 -11.41 41.78 -19.89
C GLU A 13 -12.18 42.36 -21.09
N LYS A 14 -11.96 41.84 -22.32
CA LYS A 14 -12.67 42.30 -23.52
C LYS A 14 -13.96 41.51 -23.82
N ILE A 15 -14.16 40.36 -23.18
CA ILE A 15 -15.38 39.55 -23.30
C ILE A 15 -16.41 39.93 -22.22
N ALA A 16 -15.97 40.51 -21.09
CA ALA A 16 -16.86 40.95 -20.01
C ALA A 16 -17.56 42.30 -20.24
N ARG A 17 -17.34 42.98 -21.37
CA ARG A 17 -17.91 44.31 -21.68
C ARG A 17 -18.85 44.36 -22.90
N LEU A 18 -19.26 43.21 -23.45
CA LEU A 18 -20.11 43.15 -24.65
C LEU A 18 -21.48 42.49 -24.45
N SER A 19 -21.95 42.34 -23.22
CA SER A 19 -23.30 41.81 -22.93
C SER A 19 -24.14 42.67 -21.97
N ALA A 20 -23.73 43.91 -21.71
CA ALA A 20 -24.57 44.91 -21.05
C ALA A 20 -25.24 45.80 -22.12
N ASN A 21 -26.42 45.38 -22.60
CA ASN A 21 -27.52 46.19 -23.17
C ASN A 21 -28.25 45.46 -24.30
N ILE A 22 -29.10 44.49 -23.95
CA ILE A 22 -30.30 44.21 -24.76
C ILE A 22 -31.47 43.96 -23.80
N GLY A 23 -32.36 44.96 -23.76
CA GLY A 23 -33.81 44.86 -23.73
C GLY A 23 -34.48 43.80 -22.85
N THR A 24 -35.05 44.25 -21.75
CA THR A 24 -36.19 43.64 -21.08
C THR A 24 -37.43 43.65 -21.97
N THR A 25 -37.87 42.49 -22.47
CA THR A 25 -39.29 42.21 -22.71
C THR A 25 -39.52 40.70 -22.85
N SER A 26 -40.53 40.22 -22.12
CA SER A 26 -41.11 38.87 -22.16
C SER A 26 -40.18 37.68 -21.90
N PHE A 27 -39.78 37.41 -20.65
CA PHE A 27 -39.52 36.03 -20.19
C PHE A 27 -39.38 35.93 -18.65
N GLN A 28 -40.18 36.68 -17.87
CA GLN A 28 -40.16 36.61 -16.39
C GLN A 28 -41.17 35.62 -15.78
N LYS A 29 -41.54 34.58 -16.54
CA LYS A 29 -42.25 33.41 -16.01
C LYS A 29 -41.64 32.15 -16.60
N ASN A 30 -40.46 31.73 -16.13
CA ASN A 30 -39.99 30.33 -16.07
C ASN A 30 -38.48 30.20 -15.77
N ALA A 31 -37.96 30.90 -14.76
CA ALA A 31 -36.59 30.70 -14.25
C ALA A 31 -36.57 30.13 -12.82
N LYS A 32 -37.54 29.26 -12.49
CA LYS A 32 -37.56 28.40 -11.28
C LYS A 32 -37.56 26.90 -11.63
N ARG A 33 -37.19 26.53 -12.86
CA ARG A 33 -37.03 25.14 -13.32
C ARG A 33 -35.79 25.04 -14.21
N SER A 34 -34.60 25.02 -13.62
CA SER A 34 -33.34 24.68 -14.30
C SER A 34 -32.20 24.47 -13.30
N CYS A 35 -32.46 23.80 -12.18
CA CYS A 35 -31.41 23.26 -11.31
C CYS A 35 -31.63 21.78 -10.97
N GLU A 36 -32.60 21.14 -11.60
CA GLU A 36 -32.84 19.70 -11.53
C GLU A 36 -32.38 19.07 -12.85
N GLU A 37 -31.66 17.96 -12.73
CA GLU A 37 -31.19 17.07 -13.79
C GLU A 37 -30.01 17.55 -14.65
N ALA A 38 -28.87 17.80 -13.99
CA ALA A 38 -27.62 17.27 -14.55
C ALA A 38 -27.54 15.80 -14.13
N GLU A 39 -27.97 14.89 -15.00
CA GLU A 39 -27.84 13.45 -14.80
C GLU A 39 -26.38 13.09 -14.51
N ILE A 40 -26.12 12.70 -13.26
CA ILE A 40 -24.87 12.06 -12.85
C ILE A 40 -24.80 10.75 -13.65
N PRO A 41 -23.76 10.53 -14.49
CA PRO A 41 -23.64 9.29 -15.23
C PRO A 41 -23.66 8.13 -14.23
N PRO A 42 -24.41 7.03 -14.50
CA PRO A 42 -24.63 5.99 -13.52
C PRO A 42 -23.28 5.49 -13.02
N SER A 43 -23.06 5.69 -11.72
CA SER A 43 -21.85 5.22 -11.04
C SER A 43 -21.61 3.76 -11.45
N LYS A 44 -20.37 3.44 -11.85
CA LYS A 44 -19.94 2.09 -12.20
C LYS A 44 -20.53 1.13 -11.17
N ARG A 45 -21.46 0.24 -11.59
CA ARG A 45 -22.21 -0.71 -10.74
C ARG A 45 -21.49 -0.94 -9.42
N GLN A 46 -21.94 -0.25 -8.38
CA GLN A 46 -21.44 -0.45 -7.03
C GLN A 46 -21.78 -1.91 -6.70
N ARG A 47 -20.78 -2.79 -6.69
CA ARG A 47 -21.00 -4.19 -6.31
C ARG A 47 -21.64 -4.16 -4.93
N ARG A 48 -22.89 -4.62 -4.85
CA ARG A 48 -23.59 -4.75 -3.57
C ARG A 48 -22.83 -5.79 -2.77
N TRP A 49 -22.29 -5.38 -1.63
CA TRP A 49 -21.58 -6.28 -0.73
C TRP A 49 -22.49 -7.44 -0.36
N LYS A 50 -21.92 -8.65 -0.28
CA LYS A 50 -22.70 -9.82 0.18
C LYS A 50 -23.05 -9.68 1.65
N VAL A 51 -22.17 -9.03 2.41
CA VAL A 51 -22.39 -8.67 3.82
C VAL A 51 -22.12 -7.17 3.96
N PRO A 52 -23.10 -6.36 4.45
CA PRO A 52 -22.87 -4.94 4.66
C PRO A 52 -21.75 -4.73 5.69
N PRO A 53 -20.87 -3.73 5.50
CA PRO A 53 -19.87 -3.40 6.50
C PRO A 53 -20.54 -2.94 7.80
N PRO A 54 -19.91 -3.11 8.97
CA PRO A 54 -20.38 -2.53 10.22
C PRO A 54 -20.57 -1.02 10.12
N GLU A 55 -21.41 -0.44 10.98
CA GLU A 55 -21.70 1.00 10.98
C GLU A 55 -20.43 1.87 11.13
N ASP A 56 -19.43 1.40 11.90
CA ASP A 56 -18.18 2.13 12.14
C ASP A 56 -16.96 1.40 11.52
N PHE A 57 -16.88 1.49 10.20
CA PHE A 57 -15.96 0.72 9.35
C PHE A 57 -14.99 1.60 8.55
N ARG A 58 -13.68 1.30 8.61
CA ARG A 58 -12.62 1.89 7.78
C ARG A 58 -12.04 0.85 6.82
N GLY A 59 -12.65 0.74 5.65
CA GLY A 59 -12.15 -0.09 4.56
C GLY A 59 -11.05 0.62 3.78
N PHE A 60 -9.94 -0.07 3.46
CA PHE A 60 -8.84 0.47 2.67
C PHE A 60 -8.44 -0.47 1.52
N ALA A 61 -7.89 0.08 0.44
CA ALA A 61 -7.42 -0.71 -0.69
C ALA A 61 -6.39 0.04 -1.56
N GLY A 62 -5.46 -0.73 -2.13
CA GLY A 62 -4.58 -0.24 -3.18
C GLY A 62 -3.54 0.78 -2.74
N LYS A 63 -2.71 1.21 -3.70
CA LYS A 63 -1.52 2.04 -3.45
C LYS A 63 -1.80 3.48 -2.98
N ASN A 64 -3.04 3.95 -3.09
CA ASN A 64 -3.40 5.33 -2.73
C ASN A 64 -3.87 5.45 -1.27
N ASP A 65 -4.07 4.32 -0.58
CA ASP A 65 -4.51 4.32 0.81
C ASP A 65 -3.32 4.05 1.74
N VAL A 66 -3.06 4.97 2.66
CA VAL A 66 -1.89 4.93 3.56
C VAL A 66 -1.86 3.66 4.41
N LEU A 67 -3.01 3.06 4.74
CA LEU A 67 -3.08 1.81 5.50
C LEU A 67 -2.60 0.60 4.69
N SER A 68 -2.66 0.65 3.35
CA SER A 68 -2.24 -0.45 2.48
C SER A 68 -0.73 -0.69 2.50
N ASN A 69 -0.32 -1.95 2.40
CA ASN A 69 1.08 -2.32 2.20
C ASN A 69 1.64 -1.88 0.83
N PHE A 70 0.74 -1.52 -0.08
CA PHE A 70 1.07 -1.01 -1.41
C PHE A 70 1.34 0.49 -1.42
N TYR A 71 1.00 1.20 -0.35
CA TYR A 71 1.26 2.62 -0.23
C TYR A 71 2.77 2.88 -0.31
N PRO A 72 3.23 3.78 -1.20
CA PRO A 72 4.64 4.12 -1.33
C PRO A 72 5.08 4.88 -0.08
N CYS A 73 5.83 4.21 0.79
CA CYS A 73 6.44 4.82 1.95
C CYS A 73 7.78 4.15 2.22
N ARG A 74 8.86 4.94 2.26
CA ARG A 74 10.19 4.41 2.53
C ARG A 74 10.24 3.96 3.99
N LEU A 75 10.57 2.69 4.21
CA LEU A 75 10.77 2.15 5.55
C LEU A 75 12.12 1.45 5.68
N TYR A 76 12.77 1.68 6.81
CA TYR A 76 14.03 1.05 7.18
C TYR A 76 13.76 -0.19 8.02
N VAL A 77 14.19 -1.35 7.53
CA VAL A 77 14.03 -2.65 8.20
C VAL A 77 15.06 -3.64 7.67
N TYR A 78 15.49 -4.61 8.48
CA TYR A 78 16.53 -5.58 8.10
C TYR A 78 17.86 -4.93 7.64
N GLY A 79 18.18 -3.74 8.16
CA GLY A 79 19.36 -2.98 7.75
C GLY A 79 19.25 -2.30 6.37
N MET A 80 18.09 -2.36 5.71
CA MET A 80 17.88 -1.88 4.34
C MET A 80 16.71 -0.91 4.25
N MET A 81 16.70 -0.07 3.22
CA MET A 81 15.60 0.84 2.91
C MET A 81 14.71 0.25 1.81
N PHE A 82 13.42 0.09 2.06
CA PHE A 82 12.46 -0.43 1.09
C PHE A 82 11.47 0.63 0.65
N GLY A 83 11.02 0.60 -0.61
CA GLY A 83 10.06 1.58 -1.16
C GLY A 83 8.62 1.42 -0.67
N SER A 84 8.25 0.25 -0.15
CA SER A 84 6.96 0.01 0.53
C SER A 84 7.04 -1.23 1.40
N THR A 85 6.01 -1.45 2.23
CA THR A 85 5.87 -2.66 3.05
C THR A 85 5.81 -3.92 2.20
N GLU A 86 5.13 -3.87 1.04
CA GLU A 86 5.07 -4.98 0.10
C GLU A 86 6.46 -5.38 -0.44
N HIS A 87 7.35 -4.41 -0.72
CA HIS A 87 8.72 -4.72 -1.15
C HIS A 87 9.46 -5.52 -0.08
N ALA A 88 9.43 -5.04 1.17
CA ALA A 88 10.11 -5.70 2.29
C ALA A 88 9.53 -7.09 2.57
N TYR A 89 8.20 -7.23 2.50
CA TYR A 89 7.49 -8.48 2.74
C TYR A 89 7.87 -9.56 1.72
N GLN A 90 7.79 -9.23 0.42
CA GLN A 90 8.14 -10.17 -0.64
C GLN A 90 9.64 -10.46 -0.69
N TRP A 91 10.48 -9.46 -0.36
CA TRP A 91 11.92 -9.66 -0.24
C TRP A 91 12.24 -10.64 0.89
N ARG A 92 11.63 -10.47 2.07
CA ARG A 92 11.83 -11.34 3.23
C ARG A 92 11.34 -12.76 2.95
N LYS A 93 10.19 -12.90 2.27
CA LYS A 93 9.73 -14.19 1.73
C LYS A 93 10.81 -14.83 0.87
N ALA A 94 11.35 -14.12 -0.12
CA ALA A 94 12.36 -14.67 -1.01
C ALA A 94 13.66 -15.07 -0.29
N ARG A 95 14.07 -14.31 0.74
CA ARG A 95 15.22 -14.62 1.59
C ARG A 95 14.99 -15.90 2.40
N ILE A 96 13.85 -16.03 3.08
CA ILE A 96 13.50 -17.24 3.87
C ILE A 96 13.37 -18.47 2.96
N MET A 97 12.81 -18.29 1.76
CA MET A 97 12.73 -19.33 0.74
C MET A 97 14.08 -19.62 0.05
N GLY A 98 15.19 -19.03 0.50
CA GLY A 98 16.54 -19.30 0.01
C GLY A 98 16.86 -18.76 -1.39
N ASN A 99 16.02 -17.90 -1.99
CA ASN A 99 16.26 -17.36 -3.31
C ASN A 99 16.71 -15.89 -3.29
N ILE A 100 18.03 -15.71 -3.23
CA ILE A 100 18.69 -14.39 -3.21
C ILE A 100 18.49 -13.62 -4.53
N LYS A 101 18.46 -14.30 -5.69
CA LYS A 101 18.27 -13.65 -6.99
C LYS A 101 16.88 -13.03 -7.10
N VAL A 102 15.85 -13.73 -6.61
CA VAL A 102 14.47 -13.24 -6.56
C VAL A 102 14.36 -12.09 -5.55
N ALA A 103 14.98 -12.21 -4.38
CA ALA A 103 15.05 -11.12 -3.41
C ALA A 103 15.66 -9.85 -4.02
N TYR A 104 16.78 -9.97 -4.74
CA TYR A 104 17.42 -8.84 -5.44
C TYR A 104 16.47 -8.18 -6.46
N ARG A 105 15.76 -8.97 -7.27
CA ARG A 105 14.79 -8.46 -8.25
C ARG A 105 13.61 -7.75 -7.59
N ILE A 106 13.13 -8.29 -6.47
CA ILE A 106 12.04 -7.68 -5.69
C ILE A 106 12.48 -6.35 -5.09
N TYR A 107 13.70 -6.29 -4.54
CA TYR A 107 14.24 -5.07 -3.95
C TYR A 107 14.32 -3.91 -4.96
N HIS A 108 14.71 -4.22 -6.21
CA HIS A 108 14.82 -3.25 -7.30
C HIS A 108 13.53 -3.09 -8.12
N ALA A 109 12.39 -3.62 -7.68
CA ALA A 109 11.13 -3.43 -8.36
C ALA A 109 10.70 -1.96 -8.32
N GLU A 110 10.13 -1.46 -9.42
CA GLU A 110 9.73 -0.04 -9.54
C GLU A 110 8.63 0.38 -8.56
N HIS A 111 7.76 -0.56 -8.19
CA HIS A 111 6.64 -0.31 -7.29
C HIS A 111 6.12 -1.60 -6.64
N ALA A 112 5.32 -1.46 -5.57
CA ALA A 112 4.80 -2.56 -4.75
C ALA A 112 4.14 -3.67 -5.58
N GLY A 113 3.31 -3.30 -6.55
CA GLY A 113 2.66 -4.26 -7.45
C GLY A 113 3.65 -5.10 -8.26
N LYS A 114 4.79 -4.54 -8.66
CA LYS A 114 5.83 -5.25 -9.40
C LYS A 114 6.60 -6.21 -8.49
N ALA A 115 6.90 -5.79 -7.26
CA ALA A 115 7.46 -6.67 -6.22
C ALA A 115 6.57 -7.91 -5.98
N LYS A 116 5.26 -7.71 -5.77
CA LYS A 116 4.29 -8.81 -5.63
C LYS A 116 4.22 -9.69 -6.88
N GLN A 117 4.21 -9.08 -8.07
CA GLN A 117 4.19 -9.83 -9.34
C GLN A 117 5.40 -10.76 -9.47
N ILE A 118 6.62 -10.27 -9.21
CA ILE A 118 7.85 -11.06 -9.28
C ILE A 118 7.78 -12.24 -8.30
N ALA A 119 7.38 -11.99 -7.06
CA ALA A 119 7.25 -13.03 -6.05
C ALA A 119 6.20 -14.09 -6.44
N ASN A 120 5.02 -13.65 -6.88
CA ASN A 120 3.93 -14.55 -7.30
C ASN A 120 4.32 -15.40 -8.51
N GLN A 121 5.04 -14.85 -9.48
CA GLN A 121 5.52 -15.61 -10.63
C GLN A 121 6.50 -16.71 -10.19
N TYR A 122 7.39 -16.41 -9.25
CA TYR A 122 8.41 -17.35 -8.82
C TYR A 122 7.89 -18.44 -7.87
N PHE A 123 7.04 -18.06 -6.91
CA PHE A 123 6.54 -18.97 -5.86
C PHE A 123 5.22 -19.67 -6.23
N ARG A 124 4.76 -19.54 -7.48
CA ARG A 124 3.58 -20.28 -7.93
C ARG A 124 3.92 -21.76 -8.03
N GLY A 125 3.15 -22.60 -7.33
CA GLY A 125 3.35 -24.06 -7.33
C GLY A 125 4.57 -24.53 -6.53
N THR A 126 5.23 -23.65 -5.77
CA THR A 126 6.31 -24.04 -4.86
C THR A 126 5.77 -24.41 -3.49
N ASP A 127 6.42 -25.32 -2.77
CA ASP A 127 6.15 -25.54 -1.36
C ASP A 127 6.45 -24.26 -0.56
N LEU A 128 5.49 -23.83 0.27
CA LEU A 128 5.58 -22.66 1.14
C LEU A 128 5.58 -23.03 2.63
N SER A 129 5.82 -24.30 2.96
CA SER A 129 5.88 -24.82 4.34
C SER A 129 6.80 -24.00 5.25
N THR A 130 7.94 -23.53 4.74
CA THR A 130 8.89 -22.68 5.48
C THR A 130 8.43 -21.24 5.62
N TRP A 131 7.59 -20.75 4.70
CA TRP A 131 7.13 -19.36 4.67
C TRP A 131 5.83 -19.14 5.46
N ILE A 132 4.88 -20.07 5.38
CA ILE A 132 3.55 -19.92 6.00
C ILE A 132 3.62 -19.58 7.50
N PRO A 133 4.47 -20.22 8.32
CA PRO A 133 4.61 -19.88 9.73
C PRO A 133 5.20 -18.48 9.97
N GLN A 134 5.99 -17.97 9.02
CA GLN A 134 6.73 -16.71 9.15
C GLN A 134 5.93 -15.49 8.68
N ARG A 135 4.86 -15.69 7.90
CA ARG A 135 4.13 -14.60 7.22
C ARG A 135 3.52 -13.57 8.17
N ILE A 136 2.96 -14.00 9.30
CA ILE A 136 2.36 -13.10 10.30
C ILE A 136 3.46 -12.36 11.10
N PRO A 137 4.46 -13.05 11.70
CA PRO A 137 5.56 -12.38 12.39
C PRO A 137 6.26 -11.32 11.54
N VAL A 138 6.58 -11.67 10.28
CA VAL A 138 7.19 -10.73 9.32
C VAL A 138 6.26 -9.53 9.10
N MET A 139 4.96 -9.73 8.86
CA MET A 139 4.04 -8.62 8.66
C MET A 139 3.98 -7.69 9.88
N LYS A 140 3.87 -8.24 11.10
CA LYS A 140 3.85 -7.43 12.34
C LYS A 140 5.08 -6.54 12.45
N GLN A 141 6.26 -7.10 12.21
CA GLN A 141 7.51 -6.33 12.23
C GLN A 141 7.53 -5.22 11.19
N LEU A 142 7.07 -5.51 9.96
CA LEU A 142 7.03 -4.51 8.90
C LEU A 142 6.04 -3.39 9.18
N LEU A 143 4.91 -3.68 9.82
CA LEU A 143 3.96 -2.65 10.22
C LEU A 143 4.53 -1.74 11.32
N ARG A 144 5.31 -2.29 12.27
CA ARG A 144 6.04 -1.49 13.27
C ARG A 144 7.08 -0.60 12.59
N ALA A 145 7.86 -1.13 11.64
CA ALA A 145 8.82 -0.35 10.87
C ALA A 145 8.12 0.75 10.05
N LYS A 146 6.99 0.42 9.40
CA LYS A 146 6.15 1.37 8.67
C LYS A 146 5.62 2.47 9.61
N ALA A 147 5.15 2.12 10.81
CA ALA A 147 4.75 3.11 11.81
C ALA A 147 5.90 4.06 12.11
N ARG A 148 7.10 3.57 12.45
CA ARG A 148 8.25 4.44 12.75
C ARG A 148 8.61 5.38 11.60
N CYS A 149 8.67 4.85 10.37
CA CYS A 149 9.15 5.61 9.22
C CYS A 149 8.09 6.50 8.56
N CYS A 150 6.81 6.14 8.68
CA CYS A 150 5.74 6.70 7.85
C CYS A 150 4.73 7.51 8.68
N LYS A 151 4.96 8.83 8.81
CA LYS A 151 4.05 9.70 9.56
C LYS A 151 2.59 9.63 9.09
N PRO A 152 2.25 9.71 7.79
CA PRO A 152 0.86 9.65 7.34
C PRO A 152 0.16 8.34 7.73
N PHE A 153 0.89 7.22 7.74
CA PHE A 153 0.35 5.94 8.18
C PHE A 153 0.06 5.93 9.68
N ARG A 154 0.95 6.47 10.52
CA ARG A 154 0.69 6.58 11.97
C ARG A 154 -0.50 7.46 12.28
N ASP A 155 -0.57 8.61 11.62
CA ASP A 155 -1.64 9.58 11.84
C ASP A 155 -2.98 8.97 11.47
N GLU A 156 -3.07 8.34 10.28
CA GLU A 156 -4.29 7.65 9.86
C GLU A 156 -4.65 6.51 10.82
N LEU A 157 -3.67 5.73 11.28
CA LEU A 157 -3.92 4.63 12.20
C LEU A 157 -4.53 5.14 13.52
N ARG A 158 -4.05 6.27 14.07
CA ARG A 158 -4.67 6.91 15.24
C ARG A 158 -6.04 7.48 14.93
N ASN A 159 -6.19 8.14 13.79
CA ASN A 159 -7.46 8.73 13.35
C ASN A 159 -8.57 7.69 13.11
N THR A 160 -8.22 6.41 12.95
CA THR A 160 -9.23 5.35 12.92
C THR A 160 -10.05 5.28 14.22
N GLY A 161 -9.52 5.74 15.36
CA GLY A 161 -10.20 5.62 16.65
C GLY A 161 -10.45 4.14 16.96
N ASP A 162 -11.68 3.78 17.30
CA ASP A 162 -12.08 2.39 17.59
C ASP A 162 -12.66 1.64 16.38
N ARG A 163 -12.71 2.30 15.21
CA ARG A 163 -13.26 1.73 13.97
C ARG A 163 -12.67 0.37 13.64
N LEU A 164 -13.52 -0.51 13.11
CA LEU A 164 -13.06 -1.74 12.49
C LEU A 164 -12.27 -1.39 11.22
N ILE A 165 -11.03 -1.87 11.14
CA ILE A 165 -10.17 -1.69 9.96
C ILE A 165 -10.25 -2.95 9.10
N ALA A 166 -10.42 -2.82 7.78
CA ALA A 166 -10.32 -3.96 6.87
C ALA A 166 -9.72 -3.63 5.50
N GLU A 167 -8.91 -4.55 4.99
CA GLU A 167 -8.39 -4.45 3.62
C GLU A 167 -9.41 -5.04 2.63
N ILE A 168 -9.80 -4.29 1.61
CA ILE A 168 -10.82 -4.70 0.63
C ILE A 168 -10.17 -5.06 -0.69
N VAL A 169 -10.09 -6.36 -0.98
CA VAL A 169 -9.35 -6.88 -2.13
C VAL A 169 -10.15 -8.03 -2.76
N PRO A 170 -10.61 -7.86 -4.02
CA PRO A 170 -11.31 -8.92 -4.73
C PRO A 170 -10.48 -10.20 -4.82
N GLY A 171 -11.09 -11.33 -4.45
CA GLY A 171 -10.46 -12.66 -4.51
C GLY A 171 -9.41 -12.95 -3.44
N GLU A 172 -9.22 -12.08 -2.43
CA GLU A 172 -8.29 -12.30 -1.32
C GLU A 172 -9.04 -12.34 0.01
N LYS A 173 -9.15 -13.55 0.58
CA LYS A 173 -9.94 -13.79 1.81
C LYS A 173 -9.11 -14.00 3.05
N TYR A 174 -7.79 -14.20 2.94
CA TYR A 174 -6.95 -14.41 4.11
C TYR A 174 -6.52 -13.06 4.69
N TRP A 175 -5.87 -12.23 3.87
CA TRP A 175 -5.39 -10.93 4.33
C TRP A 175 -6.51 -9.90 4.47
N GLY A 176 -7.49 -9.92 3.57
CA GLY A 176 -8.56 -8.93 3.50
C GLY A 176 -9.95 -9.55 3.44
N LEU A 177 -10.89 -8.75 2.92
CA LEU A 177 -12.27 -9.13 2.64
C LEU A 177 -12.53 -9.08 1.13
N ASP A 178 -13.23 -10.10 0.66
CA ASP A 178 -13.82 -10.24 -0.66
C ASP A 178 -15.35 -10.13 -0.52
N ASP A 179 -15.92 -9.02 -0.99
CA ASP A 179 -17.35 -8.68 -0.88
C ASP A 179 -17.94 -8.84 0.54
N GLY A 180 -17.16 -8.50 1.57
CA GLY A 180 -17.56 -8.60 2.99
C GLY A 180 -17.26 -9.94 3.66
N THR A 181 -16.61 -10.87 2.94
CA THR A 181 -16.24 -12.19 3.47
C THR A 181 -14.72 -12.37 3.50
N GLY A 182 -14.18 -12.91 4.59
CA GLY A 182 -12.74 -13.15 4.74
C GLY A 182 -12.30 -13.11 6.20
N GLU A 183 -11.05 -13.49 6.45
CA GLU A 183 -10.45 -13.50 7.78
C GLU A 183 -9.99 -12.11 8.24
N ASN A 184 -9.77 -11.19 7.30
CA ASN A 184 -9.30 -9.82 7.55
C ASN A 184 -8.07 -9.78 8.48
N VAL A 185 -7.08 -10.67 8.25
CA VAL A 185 -5.86 -10.71 9.07
C VAL A 185 -5.15 -9.37 9.06
N MET A 186 -5.10 -8.68 7.92
CA MET A 186 -4.46 -7.37 7.81
C MET A 186 -5.11 -6.33 8.72
N GLY A 187 -6.44 -6.25 8.72
CA GLY A 187 -7.18 -5.35 9.61
C GLY A 187 -6.93 -5.66 11.08
N LYS A 188 -6.95 -6.93 11.47
CA LYS A 188 -6.65 -7.38 12.83
C LYS A 188 -5.25 -6.96 13.29
N LEU A 189 -4.24 -7.13 12.43
CA LEU A 189 -2.86 -6.71 12.72
C LEU A 189 -2.71 -5.19 12.85
N LEU A 190 -3.45 -4.41 12.05
CA LEU A 190 -3.45 -2.95 12.17
C LEU A 190 -4.10 -2.50 13.47
N MET A 191 -5.21 -3.11 13.88
CA MET A 191 -5.86 -2.82 15.16
C MET A 191 -4.98 -3.24 16.35
N GLU A 192 -4.29 -4.39 16.27
CA GLU A 192 -3.30 -4.80 17.27
C GLU A 192 -2.15 -3.78 17.38
N LEU A 193 -1.63 -3.29 16.24
CA LEU A 193 -0.61 -2.26 16.23
C LEU A 193 -1.13 -0.93 16.79
N ARG A 194 -2.37 -0.54 16.47
CA ARG A 194 -3.01 0.68 16.98
C ARG A 194 -3.04 0.68 18.50
N SER A 195 -3.45 -0.42 19.12
CA SER A 195 -3.52 -0.54 20.59
C SER A 195 -2.15 -0.45 21.26
N ASN A 196 -1.07 -0.77 20.54
CA ASN A 196 0.30 -0.80 21.08
C ASN A 196 1.22 0.21 20.36
N LEU A 197 0.66 1.28 19.80
CA LEU A 197 1.39 2.15 18.88
C LEU A 197 2.54 2.90 19.56
N ASP A 198 2.34 3.36 20.79
CA ASP A 198 3.37 4.10 21.52
C ASP A 198 4.56 3.21 21.89
N ASP A 199 4.30 1.97 22.31
CA ASP A 199 5.36 0.99 22.58
C ASP A 199 6.09 0.59 21.30
N ALA A 200 5.36 0.41 20.20
CA ALA A 200 5.94 0.13 18.89
C ALA A 200 6.87 1.25 18.41
N LEU A 201 6.60 2.52 18.78
CA LEU A 201 7.44 3.67 18.45
C LEU A 201 8.66 3.82 19.36
N LYS A 202 8.54 3.45 20.64
CA LYS A 202 9.64 3.52 21.62
C LYS A 202 10.63 2.38 21.51
N ALA A 203 10.17 1.19 21.13
CA ALA A 203 11.03 0.02 21.04
C ALA A 203 12.19 0.31 20.08
N ASP A 204 13.42 0.24 20.60
CA ASP A 204 14.63 0.45 19.82
C ASP A 204 14.62 -0.52 18.63
N PRO A 205 14.87 -0.07 17.38
CA PRO A 205 15.18 -1.01 16.31
C PRO A 205 16.44 -1.85 16.59
N TYR A 206 17.24 -1.52 17.59
CA TYR A 206 18.47 -2.18 18.02
C TYR A 206 18.47 -2.51 19.53
N GLU A 207 18.48 -3.78 19.93
CA GLU A 207 18.81 -4.15 21.32
C GLU A 207 20.33 -4.32 21.41
N ASP A 208 20.97 -3.71 22.41
CA ASP A 208 22.42 -3.80 22.66
C ASP A 208 23.30 -3.47 21.42
N GLY A 209 22.89 -2.46 20.62
CA GLY A 209 23.59 -2.07 19.40
C GLY A 209 23.46 -3.08 18.24
N LYS A 210 22.62 -4.11 18.39
CA LYS A 210 22.30 -5.09 17.36
C LYS A 210 20.84 -4.93 16.93
N LEU A 211 20.60 -4.85 15.62
CA LEU A 211 19.26 -4.73 15.07
C LEU A 211 18.39 -5.89 15.61
N ILE A 212 17.32 -5.58 16.36
CA ILE A 212 16.37 -6.59 16.83
C ILE A 212 15.81 -7.26 15.58
N ASP A 213 16.05 -8.57 15.46
CA ASP A 213 15.71 -9.43 14.31
C ASP A 213 16.78 -9.59 13.20
N MET A 214 18.04 -9.81 13.59
CA MET A 214 18.90 -10.74 12.85
C MET A 214 19.00 -12.08 13.59
N PRO A 215 18.22 -13.11 13.18
CA PRO A 215 18.65 -14.47 13.42
C PRO A 215 18.66 -15.23 12.11
N PHE A 216 19.53 -14.87 11.17
CA PHE A 216 20.04 -15.88 10.25
C PHE A 216 21.52 -15.60 9.96
N PRO A 217 22.41 -16.60 10.15
CA PRO A 217 23.77 -16.48 9.70
C PRO A 217 23.76 -16.13 8.22
N ILE A 218 24.71 -15.27 7.81
CA ILE A 218 25.10 -15.17 6.41
C ILE A 218 25.40 -16.62 6.01
N ILE A 219 24.54 -17.25 5.20
CA ILE A 219 24.90 -18.50 4.54
C ILE A 219 26.01 -18.09 3.57
N HIS A 220 27.25 -18.10 4.06
CA HIS A 220 28.40 -18.23 3.20
C HIS A 220 28.14 -19.53 2.46
N GLN A 221 27.79 -19.42 1.17
CA GLN A 221 27.87 -20.59 0.30
C GLN A 221 29.33 -21.04 0.39
N SER A 222 29.59 -22.09 1.17
CA SER A 222 30.87 -22.78 1.13
C SER A 222 31.12 -23.10 -0.34
N PRO A 223 32.29 -22.74 -0.90
CA PRO A 223 32.59 -23.11 -2.27
C PRO A 223 32.44 -24.62 -2.37
N SER A 224 31.57 -25.06 -3.28
CA SER A 224 31.44 -26.46 -3.68
C SER A 224 32.85 -27.04 -3.84
N THR A 225 33.22 -27.96 -2.94
CA THR A 225 34.46 -28.71 -3.08
C THR A 225 34.29 -29.60 -4.31
N ARG A 226 34.71 -29.08 -5.46
CA ARG A 226 34.91 -29.86 -6.68
C ARG A 226 35.97 -30.91 -6.34
N LYS A 227 35.55 -32.14 -6.05
CA LYS A 227 36.44 -33.30 -5.98
C LYS A 227 37.15 -33.39 -7.32
N LYS A 228 38.42 -32.94 -7.39
CA LYS A 228 39.33 -33.30 -8.48
C LYS A 228 39.50 -34.81 -8.41
N HIS A 229 38.81 -35.54 -9.28
CA HIS A 229 39.17 -36.92 -9.58
C HIS A 229 40.53 -36.90 -10.26
N ASN A 230 41.57 -37.27 -9.52
CA ASN A 230 42.87 -37.57 -10.07
C ASN A 230 42.75 -38.87 -10.86
N LYS A 231 42.87 -38.79 -12.19
CA LYS A 231 43.15 -39.96 -13.04
C LYS A 231 44.57 -40.42 -12.70
N LYS A 232 44.69 -41.57 -12.05
CA LYS A 232 45.96 -42.31 -12.00
C LYS A 232 46.23 -42.88 -13.39
N LYS A 233 47.44 -42.62 -13.89
CA LYS A 233 48.11 -43.43 -14.91
C LYS A 233 48.60 -44.72 -14.27
#